data_AF-A0A7C1ZC86-F1
#
_entry.id   AF-A0A7C1ZC86-F1
#
_cell.length_a   1.000
_cell.length_b   1.000
_cell.length_c   1.000
_cell.angle_alpha   90.00
_cell.angle_beta   90.00
_cell.angle_gamma   90.00
#
_symmetry.space_group_name_H-M   'P 1'
#
loop_
_entity.id
_entity.type
_entity.pdbx_description
1 polymer ?
#
loop_
_entity_poly.entity_id
_entity_poly.type
_entity_poly.pdbx_seq_one_letter_code
_entity_poly.pdbx_strand_id
1 'polypeptide(L)'
;RKLIRHDKDGQLFLFPRYSLQVICHNQMDMDPKEVWEDYNKRAKIELTIRDLDYDHYITNVPTGRFLSNFAYFWFCVFSYNLILIFKNFVFGGDWSQCRTSTIRRKLLRQRSRNQI
;
A
#
# COMPACT_ATOMS: atom_id res chain seq x y z
N ARG A 1 -28.00 -2.84 -30.26
CA ARG A 1 -27.44 -1.46 -30.38
C ARG A 1 -26.87 -1.06 -29.01
N LYS A 2 -25.56 -0.81 -28.87
CA LYS A 2 -24.97 -0.27 -27.64
C LYS A 2 -25.43 1.19 -27.50
N LEU A 3 -26.06 1.53 -26.37
CA LEU A 3 -26.44 2.92 -26.07
C LEU A 3 -25.15 3.72 -25.82
N ILE A 4 -24.75 4.50 -26.80
CA ILE A 4 -23.66 5.47 -26.68
C ILE A 4 -24.25 6.68 -25.94
N ARG A 5 -23.87 6.88 -24.68
CA ARG A 5 -24.27 8.06 -23.91
C ARG A 5 -23.27 9.20 -24.16
N HIS A 6 -23.79 10.36 -24.51
CA HIS A 6 -23.03 11.60 -24.74
C HIS A 6 -23.09 12.51 -23.51
N ASP A 7 -22.01 13.25 -23.23
CA ASP A 7 -22.06 14.39 -22.30
C ASP A 7 -22.70 15.62 -22.96
N LYS A 8 -22.98 16.67 -22.19
CA LYS A 8 -23.49 17.97 -22.69
C LYS A 8 -22.55 18.61 -23.73
N ASP A 9 -21.26 18.28 -23.68
CA ASP A 9 -20.22 18.78 -24.59
C ASP A 9 -19.86 17.79 -25.72
N GLY A 10 -20.67 16.74 -25.95
CA GLY A 10 -20.50 15.84 -27.09
C GLY A 10 -19.40 14.78 -26.95
N GLN A 11 -18.67 14.75 -25.83
CA GLN A 11 -17.64 13.74 -25.61
C GLN A 11 -18.21 12.33 -25.41
N LEU A 12 -17.64 11.38 -26.14
CA LEU A 12 -17.96 9.96 -26.07
C LEU A 12 -17.22 9.29 -24.91
N PHE A 13 -17.93 8.58 -24.03
CA PHE A 13 -17.30 7.80 -22.98
C PHE A 13 -16.87 6.42 -23.51
N LEU A 14 -15.58 6.10 -23.37
CA LEU A 14 -15.03 4.78 -23.71
C LEU A 14 -15.50 3.68 -22.74
N PHE A 15 -15.88 4.07 -21.51
CA PHE A 15 -16.33 3.17 -20.45
C PHE A 15 -17.69 3.64 -19.87
N PRO A 16 -18.51 2.72 -19.33
CA PRO A 16 -19.71 3.10 -18.59
C PRO A 16 -19.33 4.04 -17.45
N ARG A 17 -19.86 5.26 -17.44
CA ARG A 17 -19.67 6.18 -16.32
C ARG A 17 -20.57 5.69 -15.19
N TYR A 18 -19.97 5.05 -14.19
CA TYR A 18 -20.66 4.77 -12.94
C TYR A 18 -20.93 6.11 -12.28
N SER A 19 -22.17 6.59 -12.35
CA SER A 19 -22.58 7.86 -11.72
C SER A 19 -22.74 7.74 -10.20
N LEU A 20 -22.64 6.51 -9.68
CA LEU A 20 -22.90 6.17 -8.29
C LEU A 20 -21.82 5.21 -7.80
N GLN A 21 -21.30 5.49 -6.61
CA GLN A 21 -20.42 4.60 -5.85
C GLN A 21 -21.20 4.16 -4.61
N VAL A 22 -21.31 2.86 -4.39
CA VAL A 22 -21.95 2.30 -3.18
C VAL A 22 -20.85 1.81 -2.26
N ILE A 23 -20.83 2.32 -1.03
CA ILE A 23 -19.89 1.92 0.02
C ILE A 23 -20.72 1.36 1.18
N CYS A 24 -20.52 0.08 1.50
CA CYS A 24 -21.12 -0.55 2.66
C CYS A 24 -20.12 -0.49 3.83
N HIS A 25 -20.53 0.08 4.97
CA HIS A 25 -19.74 0.12 6.20
C HIS A 25 -20.64 -0.24 7.39
N ASN A 26 -20.02 -0.68 8.49
CA ASN A 26 -20.74 -1.10 9.70
C ASN A 26 -20.70 -0.04 10.82
N GLN A 27 -20.03 1.10 10.58
CA GLN A 27 -19.90 2.17 11.57
C GLN A 27 -21.10 3.12 11.53
N MET A 28 -22.00 3.01 12.50
CA MET A 28 -23.24 3.79 12.54
C MET A 28 -23.02 5.28 12.83
N ASP A 29 -21.87 5.64 13.42
CA ASP A 29 -21.57 7.00 13.90
C ASP A 29 -20.77 7.86 12.90
N MET A 30 -20.46 7.34 11.71
CA MET A 30 -19.68 8.07 10.70
C MET A 30 -20.58 8.83 9.73
N ASP A 31 -20.21 10.08 9.43
CA ASP A 31 -20.86 10.84 8.37
C ASP A 31 -20.52 10.24 6.98
N PRO A 32 -21.43 10.28 5.99
CA PRO A 32 -21.17 9.75 4.65
C PRO A 32 -19.86 10.28 4.01
N LYS A 33 -19.48 11.53 4.31
CA LYS A 33 -18.21 12.08 3.83
C LYS A 33 -17.00 11.37 4.46
N GLU A 34 -17.04 11.12 5.76
CA GLU A 34 -15.96 10.42 6.48
C GLU A 34 -15.81 8.99 5.98
N VAL A 35 -16.93 8.31 5.71
CA VAL A 35 -16.94 6.95 5.13
C VAL A 35 -16.26 6.96 3.76
N TRP A 36 -16.57 7.95 2.93
CA TRP A 36 -15.97 8.08 1.60
C TRP A 36 -14.47 8.41 1.69
N GLU A 37 -14.07 9.34 2.55
CA GLU A 37 -12.67 9.68 2.77
C GLU A 37 -11.87 8.49 3.31
N ASP A 38 -12.45 7.72 4.23
CA ASP A 38 -11.82 6.52 4.79
C ASP A 38 -11.68 5.41 3.75
N TYR A 39 -12.75 5.16 2.98
CA TYR A 39 -12.70 4.20 1.88
C TYR A 39 -11.59 4.54 0.89
N ASN A 40 -11.43 5.82 0.56
CA ASN A 40 -10.37 6.28 -0.36
C ASN A 40 -8.95 6.10 0.20
N LYS A 41 -8.77 5.96 1.52
CA LYS A 41 -7.46 5.60 2.09
C LYS A 41 -7.03 4.17 1.76
N ARG A 42 -7.93 3.30 1.25
CA ARG A 42 -7.55 1.94 0.81
C ARG A 42 -6.41 1.94 -0.19
N ALA A 43 -6.26 2.95 -1.05
CA ALA A 43 -5.12 3.04 -1.96
C ALA A 43 -3.76 2.98 -1.24
N LYS A 44 -3.69 3.37 0.04
CA LYS A 44 -2.47 3.26 0.86
C LYS A 44 -2.08 1.80 1.16
N ILE A 45 -3.05 0.86 1.17
CA ILE A 45 -2.74 -0.55 1.39
C ILE A 45 -1.95 -1.13 0.22
N GLU A 46 -2.19 -0.67 -1.01
CA GLU A 46 -1.45 -1.12 -2.19
C GLU A 46 0.02 -0.75 -2.10
N LEU A 47 0.34 0.42 -1.52
CA LEU A 47 1.72 0.82 -1.25
C LEU A 47 2.38 -0.12 -0.26
N THR A 48 1.64 -0.56 0.77
CA THR A 48 2.13 -1.50 1.78
C THR A 48 2.33 -2.89 1.20
N ILE A 49 1.37 -3.39 0.41
CA ILE A 49 1.46 -4.68 -0.29
C ILE A 49 2.67 -4.67 -1.23
N ARG A 50 2.89 -3.55 -1.95
CA ARG A 50 4.05 -3.39 -2.83
C ARG A 50 5.37 -3.43 -2.05
N ASP A 51 5.47 -2.73 -0.91
CA ASP A 51 6.68 -2.82 -0.08
C ASP A 51 6.88 -4.27 0.43
N LEU A 52 5.82 -4.96 0.85
CA LEU A 52 5.90 -6.36 1.29
C LEU A 52 6.33 -7.32 0.17
N ASP A 53 5.86 -7.10 -1.06
CA ASP A 53 6.20 -7.89 -2.23
C ASP A 53 7.66 -7.66 -2.65
N TYR A 54 8.02 -6.41 -2.96
CA TYR A 54 9.32 -6.08 -3.56
C TYR A 54 10.48 -6.04 -2.55
N ASP A 55 10.24 -5.58 -1.32
CA ASP A 55 11.31 -5.39 -0.33
C ASP A 55 11.35 -6.49 0.75
N HIS A 56 10.25 -7.24 0.93
CA HIS A 56 10.14 -8.32 1.92
C HIS A 56 9.73 -9.68 1.32
N TYR A 57 9.59 -9.77 -0.01
CA TYR A 57 9.42 -11.02 -0.76
C TYR A 57 8.21 -11.87 -0.34
N ILE A 58 7.13 -11.25 0.16
CA ILE A 58 5.98 -12.00 0.68
C ILE A 58 5.27 -12.87 -0.37
N THR A 59 5.48 -12.62 -1.66
CA THR A 59 4.88 -13.42 -2.74
C THR A 59 5.66 -14.70 -3.05
N ASN A 60 6.86 -14.87 -2.50
CA ASN A 60 7.65 -16.07 -2.68
C ASN A 60 7.10 -17.23 -1.85
N VAL A 61 7.06 -18.41 -2.48
CA VAL A 61 6.66 -19.67 -1.84
C VAL A 61 7.88 -20.60 -1.85
N PRO A 62 8.75 -20.52 -0.83
CA PRO A 62 10.08 -21.14 -0.89
C PRO A 62 10.06 -22.67 -0.77
N THR A 63 8.96 -23.26 -0.29
CA THR A 63 8.89 -24.70 -0.03
C THR A 63 7.60 -25.32 -0.56
N GLY A 64 7.56 -26.65 -0.69
CA GLY A 64 6.33 -27.40 -0.98
C GLY A 64 5.45 -27.70 0.23
N ARG A 65 5.78 -27.17 1.43
CA ARG A 65 5.09 -27.49 2.68
C ARG A 65 4.31 -26.29 3.19
N PHE A 66 3.02 -26.47 3.41
CA PHE A 66 2.12 -25.40 3.86
C PHE A 66 2.61 -24.70 5.13
N LEU A 67 2.94 -25.45 6.18
CA LEU A 67 3.33 -24.89 7.47
C LEU A 67 4.64 -24.09 7.39
N SER A 68 5.59 -24.55 6.57
CA SER A 68 6.85 -23.85 6.33
C SER A 68 6.62 -22.53 5.59
N ASN A 69 5.77 -22.52 4.57
CA ASN A 69 5.41 -21.28 3.86
C ASN A 69 4.59 -20.33 4.74
N PHE A 70 3.71 -20.86 5.59
CA PHE A 70 2.97 -20.06 6.56
C PHE A 70 3.93 -19.33 7.52
N ALA A 71 4.90 -20.06 8.10
CA ALA A 71 5.93 -19.45 8.94
C ALA A 71 6.76 -18.42 8.16
N TYR A 72 7.13 -18.70 6.91
CA TYR A 72 7.84 -17.76 6.04
C TYR A 72 7.06 -16.44 5.87
N PHE A 73 5.77 -16.50 5.55
CA PHE A 73 4.95 -15.28 5.40
C PHE A 73 4.89 -14.47 6.70
N TRP A 74 4.81 -15.13 7.86
CA TRP A 74 4.91 -14.43 9.14
C TRP A 74 6.25 -13.73 9.33
N PHE A 75 7.37 -14.34 8.92
CA PHE A 75 8.68 -13.67 8.95
C PHE A 75 8.74 -12.46 8.02
N CYS A 76 8.15 -12.53 6.82
CA CYS A 76 8.05 -11.39 5.92
C CYS A 76 7.30 -10.22 6.57
N VAL A 77 6.11 -10.48 7.12
CA VAL A 77 5.30 -9.47 7.83
C VAL A 77 6.02 -8.92 9.06
N PHE A 78 6.66 -9.79 9.83
CA PHE A 78 7.44 -9.39 11.00
C PHE A 78 8.60 -8.47 10.62
N SER A 79 9.35 -8.80 9.56
CA SER A 79 10.46 -7.96 9.08
C SER A 79 10.00 -6.58 8.61
N TYR A 80 8.81 -6.48 8.00
CA TYR A 80 8.20 -5.21 7.63
C TYR A 80 7.82 -4.39 8.87
N ASN A 81 7.19 -5.02 9.87
CA ASN A 81 6.82 -4.36 11.11
C ASN A 81 8.04 -3.84 11.88
N LEU A 82 9.15 -4.56 11.87
CA LEU A 82 10.41 -4.06 12.44
C LEU A 82 10.84 -2.76 11.75
N ILE A 83 10.87 -2.70 10.42
CA ILE A 83 11.20 -1.46 9.69
C ILE A 83 10.22 -0.32 10.02
N LEU A 84 8.93 -0.62 10.13
CA LEU A 84 7.91 0.34 10.53
C LEU A 84 8.20 0.94 11.91
N ILE A 85 8.57 0.10 12.88
CA ILE A 85 8.96 0.55 14.23
C ILE A 85 10.22 1.42 14.15
N PHE A 86 11.26 0.97 13.44
CA PHE A 86 12.51 1.71 13.31
C PHE A 86 12.29 3.11 12.70
N LYS A 87 11.53 3.22 11.62
CA LYS A 87 11.33 4.51 10.95
C LYS A 87 10.48 5.49 11.75
N ASN A 88 9.53 4.98 12.54
CA ASN A 88 8.64 5.81 13.34
C ASN A 88 9.23 6.22 14.69
N PHE A 89 9.90 5.29 15.38
CA PHE A 89 10.35 5.50 16.76
C PHE A 89 11.86 5.73 16.91
N VAL A 90 12.69 5.18 16.03
CA VAL A 90 14.15 5.30 16.13
C VAL A 90 14.68 6.46 15.30
N PHE A 91 14.31 6.53 14.02
CA PHE A 91 14.80 7.60 13.14
C PHE A 91 13.96 8.87 13.24
N GLY A 92 12.63 8.75 13.28
CA GLY A 92 11.71 9.88 13.35
C GLY A 92 11.75 10.81 12.13
N GLY A 93 10.95 11.89 12.20
CA GLY A 93 10.92 12.94 11.17
C GLY A 93 10.67 12.43 9.75
N ASP A 94 11.49 12.88 8.80
CA ASP A 94 11.39 12.55 7.37
C ASP A 94 11.55 11.06 7.06
N TRP A 95 12.08 10.26 8.00
CA TRP A 95 12.24 8.83 7.82
C TRP A 95 10.94 8.05 7.99
N SER A 96 9.98 8.56 8.77
CA SER A 96 8.67 7.93 8.99
C SER A 96 7.91 7.68 7.67
N GLN A 97 8.02 8.63 6.75
CA GLN A 97 7.39 8.58 5.42
C GLN A 97 8.21 7.81 4.38
N CYS A 98 9.42 7.35 4.73
CA CYS A 98 10.26 6.59 3.80
C CYS A 98 9.77 5.14 3.65
N ARG A 99 9.88 4.62 2.43
CA ARG A 99 9.73 3.19 2.09
C ARG A 99 10.97 2.39 2.46
N THR A 100 10.84 1.07 2.65
CA THR A 100 11.96 0.18 3.01
C THR A 100 13.15 0.32 2.03
N SER A 101 12.89 0.27 0.71
CA SER A 101 13.91 0.53 -0.32
C SER A 101 14.62 1.89 -0.20
N THR A 102 13.89 2.95 0.18
CA THR A 102 14.49 4.28 0.39
C THR A 102 15.36 4.33 1.64
N ILE A 103 14.90 3.72 2.73
CA ILE A 103 15.68 3.60 3.97
C ILE A 103 16.99 2.85 3.67
N ARG A 104 16.89 1.69 3.02
CA ARG A 104 18.05 0.87 2.60
C ARG A 104 19.04 1.69 1.79
N ARG A 105 18.57 2.41 0.76
CA ARG A 105 19.42 3.27 -0.09
C ARG A 105 20.10 4.39 0.71
N LYS A 106 19.38 5.08 1.59
CA LYS A 106 19.93 6.17 2.41
C LYS A 106 21.02 5.65 3.36
N LEU A 107 20.78 4.52 4.04
CA LEU A 107 21.76 3.92 4.96
C LEU A 107 23.03 3.47 4.25
N LEU A 108 22.91 2.76 3.12
CA LEU A 108 24.06 2.32 2.33
C LEU A 108 24.86 3.50 1.78
N ARG A 109 24.17 4.56 1.32
CA ARG A 109 24.83 5.78 0.82
C ARG A 109 25.54 6.57 1.93
N GLN A 110 24.99 6.63 3.14
CA GLN A 110 25.67 7.29 4.27
C GLN A 110 26.97 6.57 4.62
N ARG A 111 26.98 5.24 4.65
CA ARG A 111 28.19 4.46 4.93
C ARG A 111 29.31 4.74 3.92
N SER A 112 29.00 4.87 2.64
CA SER A 112 29.99 5.22 1.60
C SER A 112 30.62 6.61 1.77
N ARG A 113 29.96 7.52 2.51
CA ARG A 113 30.43 8.90 2.70
C ARG A 113 31.32 9.09 3.92
N ASN A 114 31.26 8.17 4.89
CA ASN A 114 32.07 8.19 6.12
C ASN A 114 33.35 7.34 6.00
N GLN A 115 33.67 6.81 4.82
CA GLN A 115 34.89 6.03 4.54
C GLN A 115 35.88 6.74 3.60
N ILE A 116 35.65 8.03 3.34
CA ILE A 116 36.55 8.95 2.64
C ILE A 116 36.85 10.08 3.63
#